data_AF-A0A7C4YLT0-F1
#
_entry.id   AF-A0A7C4YLT0-F1
#
_cell.length_a   1.000
_cell.length_b   1.000
_cell.length_c   1.000
_cell.angle_alpha   90.00
_cell.angle_beta   90.00
_cell.angle_gamma   90.00
#
_symmetry.space_group_name_H-M   'P 1'
#
loop_
_entity.id
_entity.type
_entity.pdbx_description
1 polymer ?
#
loop_
_entity_poly.entity_id
_entity_poly.type
_entity_poly.pdbx_seq_one_letter_code
_entity_poly.pdbx_strand_id
1 'polypeptide(L)'
;GGVEDHVHLLVSLGRTTSIAEMVGVVKANSTNWVHEEFPSLRDFCWQNGYGAFSVSASNLEIVTQYIRNQAEHHRTMSFQDEFRGLLRRHSLKWDERYVWD
;
A
#
# COMPACT_ATOMS: atom_id res chain seq x y z
N GLY A 1 7.18 -4.79 -0.90
CA GLY A 1 7.42 -5.28 0.46
C GLY A 1 6.10 -5.23 1.19
N GLY A 2 5.86 -6.07 2.17
CA GLY A 2 4.58 -6.10 2.87
C GLY A 2 4.69 -6.82 4.20
N VAL A 3 3.63 -6.69 4.98
CA VAL A 3 3.44 -7.34 6.27
C VAL A 3 2.03 -7.91 6.32
N GLU A 4 1.61 -8.42 7.47
CA GLU A 4 0.37 -9.19 7.62
C GLU A 4 -0.89 -8.41 7.21
N ASP A 5 -0.90 -7.08 7.35
CA ASP A 5 -2.10 -6.25 7.17
C ASP A 5 -2.03 -5.24 6.00
N HIS A 6 -0.87 -5.03 5.36
CA HIS A 6 -0.75 -4.15 4.20
C HIS A 6 0.49 -4.42 3.34
N VAL A 7 0.52 -3.82 2.15
CA VAL A 7 1.63 -3.94 1.18
C VAL A 7 2.05 -2.58 0.64
N HIS A 8 3.36 -2.43 0.39
CA HIS A 8 3.97 -1.30 -0.29
C HIS A 8 4.49 -1.73 -1.68
N LEU A 9 4.11 -0.97 -2.70
CA LEU A 9 4.51 -1.17 -4.10
C LEU A 9 5.27 0.06 -4.61
N LEU A 10 6.45 -0.17 -5.18
CA LEU A 10 7.16 0.84 -5.97
C LEU A 10 7.02 0.47 -7.45
N VAL A 11 6.35 1.33 -8.21
CA VAL A 11 5.92 1.05 -9.58
C VAL A 11 6.36 2.14 -10.54
N SER A 12 6.63 1.75 -11.77
CA SER A 12 6.72 2.65 -12.90
C SER A 12 5.49 2.42 -13.78
N LEU A 13 4.73 3.48 -14.04
CA LEU A 13 3.48 3.39 -14.80
C LEU A 13 3.66 3.94 -16.21
N GLY A 14 2.94 3.33 -17.16
CA GLY A 14 2.83 3.86 -18.52
C GLY A 14 2.08 5.19 -18.52
N ARG A 15 2.33 6.02 -19.53
CA ARG A 15 1.76 7.39 -19.64
C ARG A 15 0.23 7.44 -19.66
N THR A 16 -0.41 6.35 -20.06
CA THR A 16 -1.87 6.25 -20.20
C THR A 16 -2.53 5.46 -19.07
N THR A 17 -1.76 4.90 -18.15
CA THR A 17 -2.28 4.08 -17.05
C THR A 17 -2.51 4.95 -15.82
N SER A 18 -3.72 4.94 -15.30
CA SER A 18 -4.02 5.64 -14.05
C SER A 18 -3.59 4.82 -12.83
N ILE A 19 -3.28 5.49 -11.72
CA ILE A 19 -3.00 4.82 -10.44
C ILE A 19 -4.22 4.01 -9.98
N ALA A 20 -5.42 4.58 -10.12
CA ALA A 20 -6.67 3.92 -9.71
C ALA A 20 -6.90 2.61 -10.49
N GLU A 21 -6.67 2.61 -11.80
CA GLU A 21 -6.77 1.42 -12.65
C GLU A 21 -5.76 0.35 -12.21
N MET A 22 -4.49 0.72 -12.04
CA MET A 22 -3.47 -0.23 -11.62
C MET A 22 -3.80 -0.85 -10.25
N VAL A 23 -4.16 -0.03 -9.26
CA VAL A 23 -4.53 -0.49 -7.92
C VAL A 23 -5.77 -1.39 -7.97
N GLY A 24 -6.77 -1.03 -8.79
CA GLY A 24 -7.97 -1.85 -8.98
C GLY A 24 -7.63 -3.24 -9.50
N VAL A 25 -6.77 -3.34 -10.52
CA VAL A 25 -6.32 -4.63 -11.08
C VAL A 25 -5.56 -5.45 -10.04
N VAL A 26 -4.64 -4.83 -9.30
CA VAL A 26 -3.88 -5.52 -8.24
C VAL A 26 -4.81 -6.07 -7.17
N LYS A 27 -5.73 -5.25 -6.66
CA LYS A 27 -6.66 -5.66 -5.58
C LYS A 27 -7.62 -6.75 -6.06
N ALA A 28 -8.19 -6.63 -7.26
CA ALA A 28 -9.12 -7.62 -7.79
C ALA A 28 -8.44 -8.98 -8.03
N ASN A 29 -7.31 -8.99 -8.75
CA ASN A 29 -6.63 -10.24 -9.08
C ASN A 29 -6.08 -10.95 -7.84
N SER A 30 -5.51 -10.20 -6.88
CA SER A 30 -5.02 -10.79 -5.63
C SER A 30 -6.15 -11.32 -4.76
N THR A 31 -7.29 -10.64 -4.70
CA THR A 31 -8.47 -11.13 -3.95
C THR A 31 -8.96 -12.45 -4.54
N ASN A 32 -9.15 -12.51 -5.86
CA ASN A 32 -9.58 -13.74 -6.54
C ASN A 32 -8.60 -14.88 -6.29
N TRP A 33 -7.29 -14.62 -6.45
CA TRP A 33 -6.26 -15.62 -6.21
C TRP A 33 -6.25 -16.12 -4.75
N VAL A 34 -6.41 -15.22 -3.76
CA VAL A 34 -6.48 -15.62 -2.34
C VAL A 34 -7.70 -16.50 -2.08
N HIS A 35 -8.87 -16.14 -2.63
CA HIS A 35 -10.10 -16.92 -2.46
C HIS A 35 -10.03 -18.30 -3.12
N GLU A 36 -9.32 -18.41 -4.25
CA GLU A 36 -9.08 -19.65 -4.97
C GLU A 36 -8.08 -20.57 -4.25
N GLU A 37 -6.91 -20.05 -3.88
CA GLU A 37 -5.82 -20.84 -3.31
C GLU A 37 -6.00 -21.13 -1.81
N PHE A 38 -6.65 -20.22 -1.07
CA PHE A 38 -6.81 -20.33 0.38
C PHE A 38 -8.29 -20.29 0.77
N PRO A 39 -9.02 -21.41 0.68
CA PRO A 39 -10.45 -21.48 1.02
C PRO A 39 -10.78 -21.07 2.47
N SER A 40 -9.81 -21.06 3.38
CA SER A 40 -9.96 -20.56 4.75
C SER A 40 -9.97 -19.03 4.85
N LEU A 41 -9.56 -18.32 3.79
CA LEU A 41 -9.46 -16.85 3.73
C LEU A 41 -10.57 -16.25 2.85
N ARG A 42 -11.77 -16.85 2.85
CA ARG A 42 -12.92 -16.36 2.04
C ARG A 42 -13.36 -14.93 2.37
N ASP A 43 -13.12 -14.50 3.59
CA ASP A 43 -13.46 -13.15 4.04
C ASP A 43 -12.33 -12.14 3.78
N PHE A 44 -11.23 -12.58 3.14
CA PHE A 44 -10.16 -11.67 2.73
C PHE A 44 -10.72 -10.59 1.81
N CYS A 45 -10.46 -9.34 2.17
CA CYS A 45 -10.73 -8.19 1.35
C CYS A 45 -9.67 -7.12 1.62
N TRP A 46 -9.44 -6.26 0.64
CA TRP A 46 -8.65 -5.06 0.84
C TRP A 46 -9.53 -3.92 1.39
N GLN A 47 -8.94 -3.00 2.17
CA GLN A 47 -9.54 -1.69 2.47
C GLN A 47 -10.07 -1.02 1.20
N ASN A 48 -11.09 -0.15 1.27
CA ASN A 48 -11.62 0.48 0.06
C ASN A 48 -10.59 1.43 -0.57
N GLY A 49 -9.87 2.19 0.26
CA GLY A 49 -8.88 3.16 -0.17
C GLY A 49 -7.53 2.61 -0.67
N TYR A 50 -6.62 3.56 -0.96
CA TYR A 50 -5.19 3.32 -1.16
C TYR A 50 -4.40 4.63 -0.93
N GLY A 51 -3.13 4.50 -0.56
CA GLY A 51 -2.17 5.61 -0.53
C GLY A 51 -1.31 5.63 -1.79
N ALA A 52 -1.08 6.81 -2.37
CA ALA A 52 -0.18 6.96 -3.52
C ALA A 52 0.67 8.24 -3.38
N PHE A 53 1.99 8.05 -3.46
CA PHE A 53 2.97 9.11 -3.28
C PHE A 53 4.01 9.05 -4.40
N SER A 54 4.21 10.16 -5.11
CA SER A 54 5.20 10.24 -6.19
C SER A 54 6.62 10.21 -5.63
N VAL A 55 7.50 9.44 -6.29
CA VAL A 55 8.91 9.29 -5.91
C VAL A 55 9.80 9.89 -7.00
N SER A 56 10.74 10.75 -6.62
CA SER A 56 11.76 11.26 -7.56
C SER A 56 12.76 10.15 -7.90
N ALA A 57 13.29 10.17 -9.13
CA ALA A 57 14.29 9.20 -9.58
C ALA A 57 15.52 9.12 -8.64
N SER A 58 15.94 10.27 -8.08
CA SER A 58 17.04 10.35 -7.11
C SER A 58 16.79 9.60 -5.80
N ASN A 59 15.53 9.35 -5.44
CA ASN A 59 15.14 8.68 -4.20
C ASN A 59 14.79 7.20 -4.42
N LEU A 60 14.93 6.67 -5.63
CA LEU A 60 14.53 5.29 -5.94
C LEU A 60 15.20 4.25 -5.05
N GLU A 61 16.52 4.35 -4.84
CA GLU A 61 17.23 3.39 -4.00
C GLU A 61 16.77 3.48 -2.54
N ILE A 62 16.58 4.70 -2.03
CA ILE A 62 16.13 4.94 -0.65
C ILE A 62 14.75 4.30 -0.44
N VAL A 63 13.80 4.53 -1.35
CA VAL A 63 12.44 3.96 -1.27
C VAL A 63 12.47 2.44 -1.47
N THR A 64 13.33 1.93 -2.36
CA THR A 64 13.49 0.49 -2.57
C THR A 64 13.95 -0.19 -1.28
N GLN A 65 14.96 0.36 -0.60
CA GLN A 65 15.45 -0.16 0.67
C GLN A 65 14.40 -0.05 1.78
N TYR A 66 13.69 1.07 1.86
CA TYR A 66 12.56 1.24 2.77
C TYR A 66 11.52 0.13 2.62
N ILE A 67 11.09 -0.16 1.38
CA ILE A 67 10.10 -1.19 1.07
C ILE A 67 10.61 -2.61 1.39
N ARG A 68 11.90 -2.88 1.16
CA ARG A 68 12.52 -4.18 1.48
C ARG A 68 12.54 -4.44 2.99
N ASN A 69 12.73 -3.40 3.79
CA ASN A 69 12.88 -3.49 5.24
C ASN A 69 11.55 -3.36 6.02
N GLN A 70 10.41 -3.39 5.34
CA GLN A 70 9.08 -3.21 5.95
C GLN A 70 8.77 -4.19 7.07
N ALA A 71 9.14 -5.48 6.92
CA ALA A 71 8.94 -6.47 7.97
C ALA A 71 9.69 -6.14 9.28
N GLU A 72 10.90 -5.55 9.19
CA GLU A 72 11.62 -5.09 10.38
C GLU A 72 11.00 -3.80 10.93
N HIS A 73 10.65 -2.87 10.05
CA HIS A 73 10.04 -1.58 10.40
C HIS A 73 8.77 -1.76 11.24
N HIS A 74 7.93 -2.72 10.85
CA HIS A 74 6.65 -2.99 11.50
C HIS A 74 6.75 -3.83 12.79
N ARG A 75 7.95 -4.20 13.24
CA ARG A 75 8.14 -4.72 14.61
C ARG A 75 7.82 -3.68 15.68
N THR A 76 7.94 -2.40 15.36
CA THR A 76 7.73 -1.29 16.30
C THR A 76 6.83 -0.18 15.76
N MET A 77 6.41 -0.25 14.49
CA MET A 77 5.55 0.75 13.85
C MET A 77 4.25 0.08 13.39
N SER A 78 3.09 0.64 13.72
CA SER A 78 1.82 0.16 13.16
C SER A 78 1.60 0.70 11.74
N PHE A 79 0.75 0.03 10.95
CA PHE A 79 0.31 0.57 9.66
C PHE A 79 -0.30 1.98 9.82
N GLN A 80 -1.19 2.19 10.80
CA GLN A 80 -1.84 3.49 10.96
C GLN A 80 -0.84 4.60 11.31
N ASP A 81 0.16 4.34 12.14
CA ASP A 81 1.17 5.32 12.51
C ASP A 81 2.09 5.67 11.34
N GLU A 82 2.49 4.66 10.56
CA GLU A 82 3.24 4.85 9.33
C GLU A 82 2.45 5.69 8.32
N PHE A 83 1.17 5.34 8.10
CA PHE A 83 0.32 6.02 7.14
C PHE A 83 0.08 7.48 7.51
N ARG A 84 -0.25 7.76 8.78
CA ARG A 84 -0.31 9.14 9.29
C ARG A 84 1.03 9.88 9.09
N GLY A 85 2.15 9.18 9.31
CA GLY A 85 3.49 9.72 9.08
C GLY A 85 3.74 10.11 7.63
N LEU A 86 3.27 9.31 6.67
CA LEU A 86 3.31 9.63 5.24
C LEU A 86 2.43 10.84 4.93
N LEU A 87 1.18 10.86 5.40
CA LEU A 87 0.27 11.98 5.17
C LEU A 87 0.83 13.30 5.70
N ARG A 88 1.42 13.31 6.91
CA ARG A 88 2.12 14.48 7.47
C ARG A 88 3.28 14.93 6.60
N ARG A 89 4.16 14.02 6.18
CA ARG A 89 5.32 14.34 5.32
C ARG A 89 4.90 14.97 4.01
N HIS A 90 3.74 14.59 3.49
CA HIS A 90 3.16 15.14 2.27
C HIS A 90 2.21 16.33 2.50
N SER A 91 2.11 16.84 3.74
CA SER A 91 1.23 17.95 4.11
C SER A 91 -0.23 17.76 3.72
N LEU A 92 -0.70 16.50 3.71
CA LEU A 92 -2.08 16.16 3.43
C LEU A 92 -2.91 16.27 4.71
N LYS A 93 -4.15 16.74 4.60
CA LYS A 93 -5.14 16.69 5.67
C LYS A 93 -5.98 15.44 5.49
N TRP A 94 -6.28 14.76 6.59
CA TRP A 94 -7.17 13.60 6.61
C TRP A 94 -8.09 13.66 7.83
N ASP A 95 -9.14 12.86 7.78
CA ASP A 95 -10.08 12.67 8.86
C ASP A 95 -9.97 11.23 9.37
N GLU A 96 -9.62 11.09 10.64
CA GLU A 96 -9.46 9.78 11.31
C GLU A 96 -10.74 8.92 11.26
N ARG A 97 -11.90 9.51 10.98
CA ARG A 97 -13.17 8.78 10.86
C ARG A 97 -13.34 8.06 9.52
N TYR A 98 -12.61 8.47 8.48
CA TYR A 98 -12.84 8.01 7.10
C TYR A 98 -11.59 7.46 6.42
N VAL A 99 -10.40 7.67 7.00
CA VAL A 99 -9.12 7.29 6.37
C VAL A 99 -8.80 5.79 6.49
N TRP A 100 -9.60 5.05 7.26
CA TRP A 100 -9.40 3.63 7.55
C TRP A 100 -10.41 2.70 6.87
N ASP A 101 -11.32 3.26 6.07
CA ASP A 101 -12.37 2.52 5.34
C ASP A 101 -11.88 1.86 4.03
#